data_AF-A0A095C615-F1
#
_entry.id   AF-A0A095C615-F1
#
_cell.length_a   1.000
_cell.length_b   1.000
_cell.length_c   1.000
_cell.angle_alpha   90.00
_cell.angle_beta   90.00
_cell.angle_gamma   90.00
#
_symmetry.space_group_name_H-M   'P 1'
#
loop_
_entity.id
_entity.type
_entity.pdbx_description
1 polymer ?
#
loop_
_entity_poly.entity_id
_entity_poly.type
_entity_poly.pdbx_seq_one_letter_code
_entity_poly.pdbx_strand_id
1 'polypeptide(L)'
;MQKRKIKKKPNYYHGSQKLCISYNPTNALTAKKVLNFFDIHRVEKGPRGILNFEAQKDALTLEEQEGSVNFKFGVLYCVEGQTSDQEMYNNG
;
A
#
# COMPACT_ATOMS: atom_id res chain seq x y z
N MET A 1 -24.13 -4.94 -34.37
CA MET A 1 -22.85 -4.88 -33.62
C MET A 1 -23.16 -4.81 -32.12
N GLN A 2 -23.07 -5.93 -31.40
CA GLN A 2 -23.41 -5.99 -29.96
C GLN A 2 -22.22 -5.50 -29.13
N LYS A 3 -22.38 -4.40 -28.39
CA LYS A 3 -21.37 -3.90 -27.44
C LYS A 3 -21.31 -4.84 -26.24
N ARG A 4 -20.24 -5.64 -26.13
CA ARG A 4 -19.96 -6.45 -24.93
C ARG A 4 -19.69 -5.49 -23.76
N LYS A 5 -20.53 -5.54 -22.72
CA LYS A 5 -20.24 -4.90 -21.43
C LYS A 5 -19.10 -5.68 -20.79
N ILE A 6 -17.91 -5.10 -20.76
CA ILE A 6 -16.78 -5.64 -20.01
C ILE A 6 -17.12 -5.47 -18.52
N LYS A 7 -17.44 -6.59 -17.84
CA LYS A 7 -17.52 -6.60 -16.37
C LYS A 7 -16.12 -6.31 -15.84
N LYS A 8 -15.90 -5.12 -15.27
CA LYS A 8 -14.67 -4.82 -14.53
C LYS A 8 -14.54 -5.86 -13.41
N LYS A 9 -13.45 -6.64 -13.42
CA LYS A 9 -13.10 -7.52 -12.30
C LYS A 9 -12.91 -6.64 -11.06
N PRO A 10 -13.40 -7.05 -9.87
CA PRO A 10 -13.11 -6.30 -8.66
C PRO A 10 -11.60 -6.30 -8.42
N ASN A 11 -11.03 -5.12 -8.20
CA ASN A 11 -9.64 -5.00 -7.79
C ASN A 11 -9.55 -5.55 -6.36
N TYR A 12 -8.91 -6.71 -6.19
CA TYR A 12 -8.74 -7.37 -4.88
C TYR A 12 -7.58 -6.81 -4.05
N TYR A 13 -6.95 -5.71 -4.48
CA TYR A 13 -5.80 -5.12 -3.79
C TYR A 13 -6.22 -3.81 -3.11
N HIS A 14 -6.84 -3.91 -1.94
CA HIS A 14 -6.96 -2.76 -1.03
C HIS A 14 -5.77 -2.86 -0.06
N GLY A 15 -4.80 -1.95 -0.20
CA GLY A 15 -3.72 -1.80 0.77
C GLY A 15 -4.21 -1.17 2.08
N SER A 16 -3.29 -0.88 3.00
CA SER A 16 -3.62 -0.17 4.24
C SER A 16 -4.36 1.15 3.97
N GLN A 17 -5.41 1.44 4.74
CA GLN A 17 -6.18 2.68 4.65
C GLN A 17 -5.81 3.60 5.82
N LYS A 18 -5.61 4.89 5.53
CA LYS A 18 -5.27 5.91 6.53
C LYS A 18 -6.38 6.96 6.61
N LEU A 19 -6.73 7.36 7.82
CA LEU A 19 -7.69 8.42 8.10
C LEU A 19 -6.98 9.60 8.75
N CYS A 20 -7.08 10.79 8.16
CA CYS A 20 -6.63 12.04 8.75
C CYS A 20 -7.85 12.89 9.10
N ILE A 21 -7.99 13.26 10.38
CA ILE A 21 -9.13 14.02 10.90
C ILE A 21 -8.62 15.14 11.79
N SER A 22 -9.20 16.32 11.65
CA SER A 22 -8.86 17.46 12.49
C SER A 22 -9.29 17.20 13.93
N TYR A 23 -8.42 17.54 14.88
CA TYR A 23 -8.74 17.48 16.28
C TYR A 23 -9.88 18.46 16.61
N ASN A 24 -10.92 17.96 17.26
CA ASN A 24 -12.01 18.77 17.77
C ASN A 24 -12.27 18.42 19.25
N PRO A 25 -11.96 19.32 20.20
CA PRO A 25 -12.10 19.05 21.63
C PRO A 25 -13.55 18.87 22.07
N THR A 26 -14.53 19.41 21.35
CA THR A 26 -15.96 19.26 21.68
C THR A 26 -16.56 17.97 21.13
N ASN A 27 -15.87 17.30 20.19
CA ASN A 27 -16.35 16.10 19.52
C ASN A 27 -15.34 14.97 19.66
N ALA A 28 -15.33 14.32 20.81
CA ALA A 28 -14.53 13.12 21.04
C ALA A 28 -14.89 12.01 20.02
N LEU A 29 -13.86 11.42 19.43
CA LEU A 29 -13.98 10.32 18.48
C LEU A 29 -13.96 9.00 19.24
N THR A 30 -15.02 8.20 19.07
CA THR A 30 -15.05 6.84 19.59
C THR A 30 -14.47 5.88 18.57
N ALA A 31 -13.97 4.73 19.02
CA ALA A 31 -13.49 3.69 18.11
C ALA A 31 -14.55 3.28 17.08
N LYS A 32 -15.84 3.26 17.48
CA LYS A 32 -16.97 3.01 16.57
C LYS A 32 -17.08 4.08 15.46
N LYS A 33 -16.96 5.37 15.80
CA LYS A 33 -16.98 6.44 14.81
C LYS A 33 -15.79 6.33 13.84
N VAL A 34 -14.60 6.03 14.35
CA VAL A 34 -13.39 5.81 13.53
C VAL A 34 -13.60 4.65 12.55
N LEU A 35 -14.06 3.50 13.03
CA LEU A 35 -14.30 2.32 12.20
C LEU A 35 -15.38 2.53 11.12
N ASN A 36 -16.40 3.35 11.40
CA ASN A 36 -17.42 3.70 10.41
C ASN A 36 -16.87 4.48 9.22
N PHE A 37 -15.75 5.21 9.35
CA PHE A 37 -15.11 5.86 8.20
C PHE A 37 -14.51 4.85 7.20
N PHE A 38 -14.33 3.60 7.62
CA PHE A 38 -13.80 2.50 6.80
C PHE A 38 -14.90 1.49 6.41
N ASP A 39 -16.19 1.84 6.56
CA ASP A 39 -17.33 0.94 6.33
C ASP A 39 -17.32 -0.35 7.18
N ILE A 40 -16.64 -0.33 8.33
CA ILE A 40 -16.58 -1.45 9.28
C ILE A 40 -17.71 -1.30 10.30
N HIS A 41 -18.90 -1.80 9.94
CA HIS A 41 -20.13 -1.57 10.72
C HIS A 41 -20.40 -2.59 11.83
N ARG A 42 -19.78 -3.78 11.79
CA ARG A 42 -20.07 -4.88 12.71
C ARG A 42 -18.79 -5.49 13.26
N VAL A 43 -18.36 -5.00 14.42
CA VAL A 43 -17.39 -5.72 15.25
C VAL A 43 -18.18 -6.31 16.41
N GLU A 44 -18.48 -7.62 16.36
CA GLU A 44 -19.30 -8.31 17.39
C GLU A 44 -18.74 -8.13 18.80
N LYS A 45 -17.42 -8.01 18.90
CA LYS A 45 -16.70 -7.62 20.10
C LYS A 45 -15.97 -6.34 19.73
N GLY A 46 -16.18 -5.25 20.45
CA GLY A 46 -15.50 -3.98 20.19
C GLY A 46 -13.97 -4.16 20.06
N PRO A 47 -13.28 -3.25 19.36
CA PRO A 47 -11.83 -3.35 19.19
C PRO A 47 -11.14 -3.50 20.55
N ARG A 48 -10.28 -4.51 20.66
CA ARG A 48 -9.49 -4.77 21.86
C ARG A 48 -8.15 -4.09 21.74
N GLY A 49 -7.72 -3.43 22.82
CA GLY A 49 -6.37 -2.88 22.89
C GLY A 49 -5.33 -4.00 22.83
N ILE A 50 -4.36 -3.87 21.93
CA ILE A 50 -3.18 -4.73 21.88
C ILE A 50 -2.12 -4.02 22.72
N LEU A 51 -1.86 -4.53 23.93
CA LEU A 51 -0.87 -3.98 24.87
C LEU A 51 0.44 -4.78 24.90
N ASN A 52 0.50 -5.89 24.17
CA ASN A 52 1.70 -6.71 24.07
C ASN A 52 2.74 -5.97 23.22
N PHE A 53 3.92 -5.73 23.81
CA PHE A 53 5.01 -4.99 23.18
C PHE A 53 5.51 -5.63 21.88
N GLU A 54 5.71 -6.96 21.86
CA GLU A 54 6.18 -7.67 20.66
C GLU A 54 5.17 -7.51 19.52
N ALA A 55 3.87 -7.66 19.80
CA ALA A 55 2.82 -7.47 18.80
C ALA A 55 2.77 -6.02 18.25
N GLN A 56 3.03 -5.01 19.07
CA GLN A 56 3.08 -3.62 18.62
C GLN A 56 4.32 -3.34 17.75
N LYS A 57 5.48 -3.91 18.12
CA LYS A 57 6.72 -3.81 17.32
C LYS A 57 6.56 -4.48 15.96
N ASP A 58 5.95 -5.66 15.93
CA ASP A 58 5.70 -6.39 14.69
C ASP A 58 4.74 -5.62 13.78
N ALA A 59 3.68 -5.04 14.34
CA ALA A 59 2.74 -4.20 13.58
C ALA A 59 3.43 -3.00 12.93
N LEU A 60 4.28 -2.29 13.68
CA LEU A 60 5.08 -1.17 13.14
C LEU A 60 6.00 -1.62 12.01
N THR A 61 6.70 -2.75 12.19
CA THR A 61 7.60 -3.32 11.19
C THR A 61 6.87 -3.65 9.89
N LEU A 62 5.65 -4.20 9.98
CA LEU A 62 4.82 -4.52 8.82
C LEU A 62 4.38 -3.26 8.07
N GLU A 63 4.04 -2.17 8.78
CA GLU A 63 3.68 -0.89 8.15
C GLU A 63 4.87 -0.28 7.39
N GLU A 64 6.10 -0.38 7.91
CA GLU A 64 7.31 0.13 7.26
C GLU A 64 7.70 -0.68 6.01
N GLN A 65 7.42 -2.00 6.01
CA GLN A 65 7.70 -2.87 4.88
C GLN A 65 6.84 -2.57 3.65
N GLU A 66 5.63 -2.01 3.81
CA GLU A 66 4.81 -1.54 2.69
C GLU A 66 5.46 -0.37 1.92
N GLY A 67 6.46 0.32 2.51
CA GLY A 67 7.18 1.44 1.90
C GLY A 67 8.63 1.16 1.49
N SER A 68 9.22 0.04 1.92
CA SER A 68 10.60 -0.31 1.61
C SER A 68 10.69 -0.97 0.25
N VAL A 69 10.82 -0.14 -0.79
CA VAL A 69 11.09 -0.57 -2.15
C VAL A 69 12.58 -0.52 -2.42
N ASN A 70 13.21 -1.69 -2.48
CA ASN A 70 14.57 -1.80 -2.98
C ASN A 70 14.56 -1.50 -4.49
N PHE A 71 15.05 -0.32 -4.86
CA PHE A 71 15.23 0.00 -6.28
C PHE A 71 16.49 -0.67 -6.81
N LYS A 72 16.36 -1.30 -7.97
CA LYS A 72 17.50 -1.80 -8.75
C LYS A 72 17.53 -0.99 -10.04
N PHE A 73 18.63 -0.28 -10.25
CA PHE A 73 18.85 0.46 -11.49
C PHE A 73 19.97 -0.23 -12.27
N GLY A 74 19.69 -0.52 -13.54
CA GLY A 74 20.72 -0.90 -14.49
C GLY A 74 21.35 0.37 -15.06
N VAL A 75 22.69 0.45 -15.05
CA VAL A 75 23.44 1.50 -15.74
C VAL A 75 24.25 0.83 -16.83
N LEU A 76 24.10 1.32 -18.07
CA LEU A 76 24.85 0.84 -19.23
C LEU A 76 25.67 2.00 -19.79
N TYR A 77 26.91 1.70 -20.15
CA TYR A 77 27.74 2.58 -20.97
C TYR A 77 27.50 2.21 -22.42
N CYS A 78 27.10 3.18 -23.26
CA CYS A 78 26.81 2.97 -24.67
C CYS A 78 27.73 3.83 -25.53
N VAL A 79 28.33 3.21 -26.54
CA VAL A 79 29.21 3.86 -27.52
C VAL A 79 28.42 4.23 -28.77
N GLU A 80 28.81 5.32 -29.44
CA GLU A 80 28.18 5.75 -30.70
C GLU A 80 28.21 4.63 -31.74
N GLY A 81 27.06 4.42 -32.40
CA GLY A 81 26.90 3.41 -33.45
C GLY A 81 26.47 2.02 -32.96
N GLN A 82 26.41 1.76 -31.65
CA GLN A 82 25.83 0.52 -31.12
C GLN A 82 24.30 0.51 -31.35
N THR A 83 23.80 -0.58 -31.94
CA THR A 83 22.37 -0.73 -32.30
C THR A 83 21.73 -1.99 -31.73
N SER A 84 22.51 -2.92 -31.16
CA SER A 84 22.01 -4.13 -30.51
C SER A 84 22.33 -4.17 -29.00
N ASP A 85 21.53 -4.91 -28.25
CA ASP A 85 21.77 -5.22 -26.84
C ASP A 85 23.11 -5.92 -26.63
N GLN A 86 23.45 -6.89 -27.50
CA GLN A 86 24.74 -7.58 -27.48
C GLN A 86 25.91 -6.60 -27.56
N GLU A 87 25.83 -5.57 -28.42
CA GLU A 87 26.86 -4.53 -28.51
C GLU A 87 26.89 -3.64 -27.25
N MET A 88 25.74 -3.22 -26.74
CA MET A 88 25.66 -2.37 -25.54
C MET A 88 26.15 -3.08 -24.26
N TYR A 89 25.99 -4.41 -24.17
CA TYR A 89 26.52 -5.20 -23.05
C TYR A 89 28.01 -5.55 -23.22
N ASN A 90 28.53 -5.59 -24.45
CA ASN A 90 29.93 -5.88 -24.74
C ASN A 90 30.63 -4.61 -25.24
N ASN A 91 31.14 -3.82 -24.29
CA ASN A 91 31.81 -2.55 -24.56
C ASN A 91 33.21 -2.65 -25.21
N GLY A 92 33.50 -3.76 -25.91
CA GLY A 92 34.81 -4.05 -26.46
C GLY A 92 35.78 -4.62 -25.43
#